data_AF-X1QUF4-F1
#
_entry.id   AF-X1QUF4-F1
#
_cell.length_a   1.000
_cell.length_b   1.000
_cell.length_c   1.000
_cell.angle_alpha   90.00
_cell.angle_beta   90.00
_cell.angle_gamma   90.00
#
_symmetry.space_group_name_H-M   'P 1'
#
loop_
_entity.id
_entity.type
_entity.pdbx_description
1 polymer ?
#
loop_
_entity_poly.entity_id
_entity_poly.type
_entity_poly.pdbx_seq_one_letter_code
_entity_poly.pdbx_strand_id
1 'polypeptide(L)'
;CTWGEPGKFSFKPLPHWELGEKLGIIDFHRGVKLSGTRFYVLKGWGAHFQRALISFMLDLHVTKHGYSEIYPPFMVKRECMVGSGNLPKFSDNLYHDIEDDFWFIPTAEVPLTNLHRDEILDAKVLPLYYVA
;
A
#
# COMPACT_ATOMS: atom_id res chain seq x y z
N CYS A 1 -5.79 4.01 -25.27
CA CYS A 1 -7.17 3.48 -25.20
C CYS A 1 -7.73 3.72 -23.82
N THR A 2 -9.02 4.02 -23.69
CA THR A 2 -9.74 4.11 -22.41
C THR A 2 -10.71 2.93 -22.29
N TRP A 3 -10.96 2.45 -21.08
CA TRP A 3 -11.94 1.38 -20.82
C TRP A 3 -13.07 1.93 -19.93
N GLY A 4 -14.31 1.66 -20.31
CA GLY A 4 -15.50 2.19 -19.64
C GLY A 4 -15.86 3.64 -20.00
N GLU A 5 -17.01 4.10 -19.52
CA GLU A 5 -17.48 5.47 -19.65
C GLU A 5 -17.64 6.11 -18.25
N PRO A 6 -17.29 7.39 -18.06
CA PRO A 6 -17.55 8.10 -16.80
C PRO A 6 -19.03 8.05 -16.41
N GLY A 7 -19.31 7.79 -15.13
CA GLY A 7 -20.68 7.70 -14.63
C GLY A 7 -21.47 9.00 -14.84
N LYS A 8 -22.68 8.88 -15.40
CA LYS A 8 -23.63 10.00 -15.54
C LYS A 8 -24.56 10.02 -14.32
N PHE A 9 -24.48 11.09 -13.53
CA PHE A 9 -25.31 11.26 -12.34
C PHE A 9 -26.46 12.23 -12.61
N SER A 10 -27.67 11.87 -12.16
CA SER A 10 -28.84 12.77 -12.16
C SER A 10 -28.84 13.76 -10.98
N PHE A 11 -27.83 13.67 -10.11
CA PHE A 11 -27.64 14.49 -8.92
C PHE A 11 -26.20 15.02 -8.87
N LYS A 12 -25.95 16.03 -8.01
CA LYS A 12 -24.60 16.53 -7.76
C LYS A 12 -23.83 15.50 -6.91
N PRO A 13 -22.80 14.82 -7.45
CA PRO A 13 -22.05 13.83 -6.68
C PRO A 13 -21.33 14.50 -5.52
N LEU A 14 -21.36 13.87 -4.35
CA LEU A 14 -20.58 14.31 -3.20
C LEU A 14 -19.16 13.77 -3.31
N PRO A 15 -18.16 14.52 -2.84
CA PRO A 15 -16.81 14.02 -2.75
C PRO A 15 -16.69 12.92 -1.69
N HIS A 16 -15.69 12.05 -1.84
CA HIS A 16 -15.54 10.86 -0.99
C HIS A 16 -15.36 11.18 0.50
N TRP A 17 -14.73 12.30 0.85
CA TRP A 17 -14.54 12.70 2.25
C TRP A 17 -15.86 13.10 2.92
N GLU A 18 -16.71 13.88 2.23
CA GLU A 18 -18.03 14.28 2.73
C GLU A 18 -18.98 13.08 2.78
N LEU A 19 -18.94 12.21 1.75
CA LEU A 19 -19.74 10.98 1.73
C LEU A 19 -19.34 10.04 2.87
N GLY A 20 -18.04 9.85 3.08
CA GLY A 20 -17.50 8.99 4.12
C GLY A 20 -17.86 9.44 5.53
N GLU A 21 -17.84 10.75 5.78
CA GLU A 21 -18.30 11.32 7.06
C GLU A 21 -19.81 11.16 7.24
N LYS A 22 -20.62 11.48 6.20
CA LYS A 22 -22.09 11.35 6.26
C LYS A 22 -22.54 9.91 6.52
N LEU A 23 -21.83 8.94 5.96
CA LEU A 23 -22.08 7.51 6.19
C LEU A 23 -21.49 7.00 7.52
N GLY A 24 -20.72 7.83 8.24
CA GLY A 24 -20.06 7.46 9.50
C GLY A 24 -18.93 6.43 9.34
N ILE A 25 -18.45 6.21 8.11
CA ILE A 25 -17.46 5.19 7.76
C ILE A 25 -16.02 5.74 7.73
N ILE A 26 -15.84 7.05 7.58
CA ILE A 26 -14.54 7.75 7.70
C ILE A 26 -14.63 8.77 8.84
N ASP A 27 -13.61 8.78 9.70
CA ASP A 27 -13.50 9.70 10.84
C ASP A 27 -12.15 10.42 10.81
N PHE A 28 -12.14 11.61 10.20
CA PHE A 28 -10.95 12.45 10.10
C PHE A 28 -10.59 13.10 11.43
N HIS A 29 -11.57 13.53 12.21
CA HIS A 29 -11.33 14.19 13.50
C HIS A 29 -10.55 13.27 14.46
N ARG A 30 -10.95 11.99 14.58
CA ARG A 30 -10.20 11.01 15.38
C ARG A 30 -8.84 10.69 14.75
N GLY A 31 -8.74 10.62 13.42
CA GLY A 31 -7.45 10.42 12.74
C GLY A 31 -6.44 11.52 13.06
N VAL A 32 -6.86 12.79 12.97
CA VAL A 32 -6.03 13.95 13.32
C VAL A 32 -5.66 13.96 14.79
N LYS A 33 -6.60 13.61 15.68
CA LYS A 33 -6.32 13.50 17.12
C LYS A 33 -5.24 12.45 17.44
N LEU A 34 -5.18 11.35 16.68
CA LEU A 34 -4.26 10.24 16.94
C LEU A 34 -2.87 10.44 16.32
N SER A 35 -2.81 10.91 15.08
CA SER A 35 -1.59 10.88 14.28
C SER A 35 -1.29 12.18 13.52
N GLY A 36 -2.14 13.21 13.70
CA GLY A 36 -1.99 14.50 13.02
C GLY A 36 -2.62 14.55 11.63
N THR A 37 -2.29 15.58 10.87
CA THR A 37 -2.90 15.80 9.54
C THR A 37 -2.58 14.65 8.59
N ARG A 38 -3.50 14.40 7.63
CA ARG A 38 -3.43 13.30 6.63
C ARG A 38 -3.69 11.88 7.15
N PHE A 39 -4.08 11.73 8.41
CA PHE A 39 -4.56 10.45 8.96
C PHE A 39 -6.09 10.44 9.14
N TYR A 40 -6.68 9.26 9.02
CA TYR A 40 -8.12 9.02 9.16
C TYR A 40 -8.38 7.66 9.80
N VAL A 41 -9.55 7.48 10.42
CA VAL A 41 -9.99 6.20 10.96
C VAL A 41 -11.17 5.69 10.15
N LEU A 42 -11.07 4.47 9.60
CA LEU A 42 -12.21 3.78 9.00
C LEU A 42 -12.99 2.99 10.05
N LYS A 43 -14.32 2.97 9.93
CA LYS A 43 -15.22 2.27 10.87
C LYS A 43 -16.32 1.52 10.13
N GLY A 44 -16.83 0.46 10.77
CA GLY A 44 -17.96 -0.32 10.27
C GLY A 44 -17.74 -0.78 8.83
N TRP A 45 -18.68 -0.42 7.94
CA TRP A 45 -18.62 -0.78 6.53
C TRP A 45 -17.41 -0.19 5.78
N GLY A 46 -16.85 0.95 6.21
CA GLY A 46 -15.63 1.50 5.59
C GLY A 46 -14.41 0.59 5.80
N ALA A 47 -14.20 0.18 7.04
CA ALA A 47 -13.11 -0.73 7.39
C ALA A 47 -13.31 -2.12 6.75
N HIS A 48 -14.56 -2.61 6.75
CA HIS A 48 -14.91 -3.86 6.06
C HIS A 48 -14.64 -3.77 4.55
N PHE A 49 -15.04 -2.68 3.91
CA PHE A 49 -14.86 -2.48 2.48
C PHE A 49 -13.38 -2.38 2.08
N GLN A 50 -12.56 -1.65 2.86
CA GLN A 50 -11.11 -1.62 2.64
C GLN A 50 -10.52 -3.03 2.67
N ARG A 51 -10.85 -3.83 3.68
CA ARG A 51 -10.37 -5.22 3.77
C ARG A 51 -10.86 -6.08 2.60
N ALA A 52 -12.13 -5.95 2.21
CA ALA A 52 -12.70 -6.69 1.08
C ALA A 52 -12.00 -6.35 -0.25
N LEU A 53 -11.65 -5.07 -0.47
CA LEU A 53 -10.89 -4.66 -1.65
C LEU A 53 -9.48 -5.26 -1.66
N ILE A 54 -8.78 -5.23 -0.53
CA ILE A 54 -7.44 -5.84 -0.39
C ILE A 54 -7.52 -7.33 -0.73
N SER A 55 -8.43 -8.06 -0.09
CA SER A 55 -8.62 -9.50 -0.35
C SER A 55 -8.96 -9.78 -1.81
N PHE A 56 -9.88 -9.01 -2.41
CA PHE A 56 -10.23 -9.18 -3.82
C PHE A 56 -9.02 -8.99 -4.76
N MET A 57 -8.19 -7.99 -4.52
CA MET A 57 -7.00 -7.74 -5.33
C MET A 57 -5.99 -8.87 -5.19
N LEU A 58 -5.70 -9.30 -3.95
CA LEU A 58 -4.79 -10.42 -3.69
C LEU A 58 -5.29 -11.71 -4.34
N ASP A 59 -6.55 -12.07 -4.10
CA ASP A 59 -7.17 -13.27 -4.69
C ASP A 59 -7.12 -13.25 -6.21
N LEU A 60 -7.38 -12.10 -6.85
CA LEU A 60 -7.30 -11.96 -8.30
C LEU A 60 -5.87 -12.23 -8.81
N HIS A 61 -4.86 -11.64 -8.17
CA HIS A 61 -3.47 -11.82 -8.59
C HIS A 61 -2.95 -13.24 -8.36
N VAL A 62 -3.30 -13.85 -7.22
CA VAL A 62 -2.88 -15.22 -6.88
C VAL A 62 -3.60 -16.24 -7.75
N THR A 63 -4.92 -16.18 -7.84
CA THR A 63 -5.72 -17.24 -8.47
C THR A 63 -5.81 -17.12 -10.00
N LYS A 64 -5.68 -15.91 -10.56
CA LYS A 64 -5.84 -15.67 -12.01
C LYS A 64 -4.57 -15.24 -12.72
N HIS A 65 -3.65 -14.56 -12.04
CA HIS A 65 -2.46 -13.99 -12.68
C HIS A 65 -1.15 -14.73 -12.33
N GLY A 66 -1.19 -15.75 -11.46
CA GLY A 66 -0.03 -16.59 -11.13
C GLY A 66 0.98 -15.93 -10.20
N TYR A 67 0.58 -14.93 -9.43
CA TYR A 67 1.43 -14.29 -8.43
C TYR A 67 1.51 -15.14 -7.16
N SER A 68 2.68 -15.15 -6.53
CA SER A 68 2.86 -15.71 -5.19
C SER A 68 2.64 -14.61 -4.15
N GLU A 69 1.74 -14.86 -3.21
CA GLU A 69 1.46 -13.94 -2.11
C GLU A 69 2.60 -13.98 -1.08
N ILE A 70 3.12 -12.81 -0.71
CA ILE A 70 4.18 -12.63 0.26
C ILE A 70 3.74 -11.59 1.28
N TYR A 71 4.01 -11.84 2.56
CA TYR A 71 3.77 -10.88 3.62
C TYR A 71 5.10 -10.29 4.12
N PRO A 72 5.55 -9.14 3.57
CA PRO A 72 6.85 -8.56 3.92
C PRO A 72 6.81 -7.74 5.23
N PRO A 73 7.97 -7.45 5.84
CA PRO A 73 8.05 -6.49 6.93
C PRO A 73 7.77 -5.06 6.45
N PHE A 74 7.06 -4.27 7.27
CA PHE A 74 6.77 -2.85 7.00
C PHE A 74 7.90 -1.89 7.38
N MET A 75 8.89 -2.39 8.13
CA MET A 75 10.11 -1.67 8.48
C MET A 75 11.29 -2.46 7.93
N VAL A 76 12.19 -1.77 7.23
CA VAL A 76 13.34 -2.38 6.57
C VAL A 76 14.61 -1.63 6.93
N LYS A 77 15.76 -2.31 6.85
CA LYS A 77 17.05 -1.67 7.05
C LYS A 77 17.38 -0.72 5.91
N ARG A 78 18.27 0.23 6.17
CA ARG A 78 18.77 1.21 5.19
C ARG A 78 19.17 0.59 3.86
N GLU A 79 19.82 -0.57 3.88
CA GLU A 79 20.28 -1.21 2.64
C GLU A 79 19.08 -1.45 1.73
N CYS A 80 17.93 -1.92 2.24
CA CYS A 80 16.67 -2.15 1.49
C CYS A 80 16.21 -0.90 0.74
N MET A 81 16.31 0.25 1.40
CA MET A 81 15.94 1.54 0.84
C MET A 81 16.93 2.02 -0.24
N VAL A 82 18.22 1.67 -0.13
CA VAL A 82 19.22 1.96 -1.17
C VAL A 82 19.02 1.06 -2.39
N GLY A 83 18.83 -0.24 -2.19
CA GLY A 83 18.63 -1.20 -3.29
C GLY A 83 17.37 -0.95 -4.13
N SER A 84 16.35 -0.32 -3.54
CA SER A 84 15.14 0.12 -4.25
C SER A 84 15.23 1.54 -4.83
N GLY A 85 16.36 2.23 -4.65
CA GLY A 85 16.58 3.60 -5.16
C GLY A 85 15.87 4.72 -4.37
N ASN A 86 15.27 4.40 -3.22
CA ASN A 86 14.62 5.40 -2.36
C ASN A 86 15.65 6.26 -1.62
N LEU A 87 16.74 5.65 -1.15
CA LEU A 87 17.87 6.38 -0.56
C LEU A 87 19.03 6.48 -1.56
N PRO A 88 19.81 7.59 -1.51
CA PRO A 88 19.78 8.66 -0.50
C PRO A 88 18.83 9.83 -0.81
N LYS A 89 18.24 9.89 -2.02
CA LYS A 89 17.58 11.10 -2.53
C LYS A 89 16.26 11.46 -1.84
N PHE A 90 15.52 10.48 -1.33
CA PHE A 90 14.18 10.68 -0.76
C PHE A 90 14.13 10.50 0.77
N SER A 91 15.27 10.65 1.46
CA SER A 91 15.34 10.49 2.93
C SER A 91 14.31 11.32 3.68
N ASP A 92 14.05 12.55 3.22
CA ASP A 92 13.19 13.51 3.92
C ASP A 92 11.69 13.20 3.78
N ASN A 93 11.34 12.30 2.85
CA ASN A 93 9.96 11.89 2.59
C ASN A 93 9.59 10.56 3.26
N LEU A 94 10.53 9.96 4.01
CA LEU A 94 10.39 8.63 4.59
C LEU A 94 10.42 8.72 6.12
N TYR A 95 9.64 7.86 6.77
CA TYR A 95 9.71 7.74 8.22
C TYR A 95 10.88 6.85 8.61
N HIS A 96 11.75 7.38 9.48
CA HIS A 96 12.98 6.75 9.94
C HIS A 96 12.97 6.69 11.47
N ASP A 97 13.21 5.50 12.00
CA ASP A 97 13.56 5.29 13.39
C ASP A 97 15.07 5.50 13.57
N ILE A 98 15.41 6.55 14.29
CA ILE A 98 16.80 6.99 14.48
C ILE A 98 17.57 6.06 15.41
N GLU A 99 16.89 5.40 16.36
CA GLU A 99 17.57 4.58 17.38
C GLU A 99 18.07 3.26 16.78
N ASP A 100 17.23 2.60 15.98
CA ASP A 100 17.51 1.29 15.40
C ASP A 100 17.87 1.31 13.88
N ASP A 101 17.95 2.51 13.26
CA ASP A 101 18.17 2.75 11.80
C ASP A 101 17.20 1.95 10.90
N PHE A 102 15.94 1.87 11.33
CA PHE A 102 14.85 1.26 10.55
C PHE A 102 14.04 2.29 9.78
N TRP A 103 13.64 1.92 8.58
CA TRP A 103 12.88 2.78 7.68
C TRP A 103 11.52 2.15 7.39
N PHE A 104 10.44 2.93 7.56
CA PHE A 104 9.12 2.48 7.10
C PHE A 104 9.08 2.44 5.58
N ILE A 105 8.55 1.34 5.06
CA ILE A 105 8.45 1.16 3.61
C ILE A 105 7.42 2.14 3.03
N PRO A 106 7.74 2.84 1.92
CA PRO A 106 6.76 3.66 1.21
C PRO A 106 5.81 2.82 0.34
N THR A 107 6.22 1.60 0.00
CA THR A 107 5.49 0.63 -0.83
C THR A 107 6.07 -0.77 -0.62
N ALA A 108 5.27 -1.81 -0.86
CA ALA A 108 5.69 -3.22 -0.82
C ALA A 108 6.78 -3.56 -1.87
N GLU A 109 6.95 -2.74 -2.91
CA GLU A 109 8.03 -2.90 -3.89
C GLU A 109 9.42 -2.97 -3.23
N VAL A 110 9.64 -2.18 -2.17
CA VAL A 110 10.93 -2.12 -1.47
C VAL A 110 11.32 -3.47 -0.90
N PRO A 111 10.52 -4.11 -0.02
CA PRO A 111 10.88 -5.41 0.52
C PRO A 111 10.80 -6.52 -0.55
N LEU A 112 9.80 -6.50 -1.44
CA LEU A 112 9.63 -7.56 -2.45
C LEU A 112 10.83 -7.65 -3.41
N THR A 113 11.32 -6.52 -3.90
CA THR A 113 12.49 -6.49 -4.81
C THR A 113 13.77 -6.91 -4.08
N ASN A 114 13.83 -6.70 -2.77
CA ASN A 114 15.00 -7.05 -1.95
C ASN A 114 14.95 -8.46 -1.36
N LEU A 115 13.90 -9.26 -1.61
CA LEU A 115 13.85 -10.67 -1.21
C LEU A 115 15.05 -11.48 -1.74
N HIS A 116 15.53 -11.13 -2.94
CA HIS A 116 16.66 -11.80 -3.60
C HIS A 116 17.91 -10.94 -3.67
N ARG A 117 18.04 -9.98 -2.76
CA ARG A 117 19.27 -9.19 -2.66
C ARG A 117 20.44 -10.11 -2.34
N ASP A 118 21.57 -9.87 -3.00
CA ASP A 118 22.83 -10.60 -2.80
C ASP A 118 22.69 -12.12 -3.06
N GLU A 119 21.67 -12.52 -3.81
CA GLU A 119 21.42 -13.89 -4.26
C GLU A 119 21.68 -14.02 -5.77
N ILE A 120 22.18 -15.19 -6.18
CA ILE A 120 22.26 -15.58 -7.60
C ILE A 120 21.12 -16.54 -7.88
N LEU A 121 20.15 -16.10 -8.68
CA LEU A 121 19.01 -16.91 -9.08
C LEU A 121 19.35 -17.82 -10.26
N ASP A 122 18.90 -19.07 -10.22
CA ASP A 122 18.91 -19.94 -11.40
C ASP A 122 17.92 -19.38 -12.44
N ALA A 123 18.32 -19.28 -13.70
CA ALA A 123 17.45 -18.81 -14.77
C ALA A 123 16.15 -19.63 -14.89
N LYS A 124 16.15 -20.89 -14.43
CA LYS A 124 14.97 -21.77 -14.43
C LYS A 124 13.87 -21.35 -13.46
N VAL A 125 14.18 -20.57 -12.43
CA VAL A 125 13.16 -20.08 -11.47
C VAL A 125 12.50 -18.79 -11.94
N LEU A 126 12.98 -18.19 -13.04
CA LEU A 126 12.40 -16.99 -13.62
C LEU A 126 11.31 -17.34 -14.64
N PRO A 127 10.26 -16.51 -14.78
CA PRO A 127 10.01 -15.27 -14.03
C PRO A 127 9.41 -15.50 -12.63
N LEU A 128 9.77 -14.64 -11.68
CA LEU A 128 9.18 -14.59 -10.34
C LEU A 128 8.11 -13.49 -10.29
N TYR A 129 6.92 -13.83 -9.78
CA TYR A 129 5.79 -12.93 -9.66
C TYR A 129 5.34 -12.87 -8.20
N TYR A 130 5.42 -11.69 -7.58
CA TYR A 130 5.08 -11.48 -6.16
C TYR A 130 3.99 -10.43 -5.97
N VAL A 131 3.09 -10.68 -5.04
CA VAL A 131 2.04 -9.75 -4.60
C VAL A 131 2.02 -9.70 -3.07
N ALA A 132 1.74 -8.54 -2.48
CA ALA A 132 1.74 -8.30 -1.04
C ALA A 132 0.70 -7.23 -0.68
#